data_AF-A0A9P5GK57-F1
#
_entry.id   AF-A0A9P5GK57-F1
#
_cell.length_a   1.000
_cell.length_b   1.000
_cell.length_c   1.000
_cell.angle_alpha   90.00
_cell.angle_beta   90.00
_cell.angle_gamma   90.00
#
_symmetry.space_group_name_H-M   'P 1'
#
loop_
_entity.id
_entity.type
_entity.pdbx_description
1 polymer ?
#
loop_
_entity_poly.entity_id
_entity_poly.type
_entity_poly.pdbx_seq_one_letter_code
_entity_poly.pdbx_strand_id
1 'polypeptide(L)'
;MAFQIGLHKEPSPNSRDRGFRRRLWWSLVVRDNIISVGVGRPRTINLRDSDVLPPSLNDFPVNNFKSQLFLAYCTISRLLGDTVESHLRKEISRQRQVDLENAVYRWAKQVIPRLRSSVADQDDAAICNLEVQQLLVMYFVVLTILHRSPTPGSVPPAASLVASSFIAGIYEEFLLRDELRYLGPVFAFYPLCAGLSLLSSCRYANLQSTAEHELTVMKLCLQKLSERWLSAVGPLRALNKLTEKIRELGPFEGPSPTLDPDAASFFEGFDTKLCKQWQAIGHCSDPTSGNTGITPTCTMADIQDPDTLRSLDAPPGQQADTYDFASLDVSLDPFSNNWEGAGFDWSGSWLLNI
;
A
#
# COMPACT_ATOMS: atom_id res chain seq x y z
N MET A 1 -13.37 27.11 3.99
CA MET A 1 -14.44 26.94 4.99
C MET A 1 -13.94 26.39 6.33
N ALA A 2 -13.44 25.16 6.45
CA ALA A 2 -13.03 24.59 7.76
C ALA A 2 -12.01 25.43 8.54
N PHE A 3 -11.02 26.01 7.85
CA PHE A 3 -10.08 26.96 8.46
C PHE A 3 -10.74 28.26 8.93
N GLN A 4 -11.64 28.82 8.11
CA GLN A 4 -12.33 30.08 8.41
C GLN A 4 -13.20 29.97 9.68
N ILE A 5 -13.82 28.82 9.92
CA ILE A 5 -14.62 28.58 11.12
C ILE A 5 -13.81 27.99 12.29
N GLY A 6 -12.48 27.91 12.17
CA GLY A 6 -11.60 27.49 13.27
C GLY A 6 -11.68 26.01 13.64
N LEU A 7 -12.05 25.10 12.72
CA LEU A 7 -12.06 23.66 13.01
C LEU A 7 -10.66 23.05 13.17
N HIS A 8 -9.64 23.68 12.58
CA HIS A 8 -8.23 23.32 12.73
C HIS A 8 -7.64 23.69 14.09
N LYS A 9 -8.44 24.37 14.95
CA LYS A 9 -8.06 24.81 16.30
C LYS A 9 -8.59 23.85 17.36
N GLU A 10 -7.71 23.42 18.25
CA GLU A 10 -8.01 22.54 19.37
C GLU A 10 -9.12 23.17 20.26
N PRO A 11 -10.25 22.48 20.45
CA PRO A 11 -11.30 22.99 21.30
C PRO A 11 -10.84 23.08 22.77
N SER A 12 -11.36 24.08 23.50
CA SER A 12 -11.11 24.22 24.94
C SER A 12 -11.40 22.90 25.68
N PRO A 13 -10.57 22.48 26.65
CA PRO A 13 -10.79 21.26 27.43
C PRO A 13 -12.18 21.16 28.07
N ASN A 14 -12.78 22.31 28.41
CA ASN A 14 -14.09 22.39 29.07
C ASN A 14 -15.27 22.54 28.08
N SER A 15 -15.01 22.56 26.77
CA SER A 15 -16.07 22.68 25.76
C SER A 15 -16.84 21.37 25.66
N ARG A 16 -18.18 21.46 25.80
CA ARG A 16 -19.10 20.31 25.71
C ARG A 16 -19.04 19.59 24.36
N ASP A 17 -18.71 20.33 23.30
CA ASP A 17 -18.64 19.87 21.92
C ASP A 17 -17.21 19.46 21.50
N ARG A 18 -16.24 19.45 22.41
CA ARG A 18 -14.82 19.16 22.13
C ARG A 18 -14.64 17.86 21.35
N GLY A 19 -15.21 16.76 21.84
CA GLY A 19 -15.08 15.47 21.20
C GLY A 19 -15.70 15.43 19.80
N PHE A 20 -16.85 16.10 19.62
CA PHE A 20 -17.49 16.25 18.31
C PHE A 20 -16.63 17.06 17.34
N ARG A 21 -16.10 18.22 17.77
CA ARG A 21 -15.25 19.08 16.93
C ARG A 21 -13.98 18.38 16.48
N ARG A 22 -13.33 17.61 17.36
CA ARG A 22 -12.18 16.77 17.02
C ARG A 22 -12.53 15.72 15.97
N ARG A 23 -13.62 14.96 16.18
CA ARG A 23 -14.08 13.99 15.18
C ARG A 23 -14.40 14.63 13.84
N LEU A 24 -15.03 15.80 13.84
CA LEU A 24 -15.35 16.53 12.62
C LEU A 24 -14.09 16.95 11.87
N TRP A 25 -13.11 17.53 12.56
CA TRP A 25 -11.81 17.88 11.97
C TRP A 25 -11.11 16.66 11.38
N TRP A 26 -10.97 15.58 12.16
CA TRP A 26 -10.30 14.37 11.70
C TRP A 26 -11.05 13.66 10.56
N SER A 27 -12.37 13.80 10.47
CA SER A 27 -13.14 13.32 9.31
C SER A 27 -12.76 14.08 8.03
N LEU A 28 -12.48 15.38 8.12
CA LEU A 28 -11.97 16.17 6.99
C LEU A 28 -10.55 15.76 6.62
N VAL A 29 -9.67 15.54 7.61
CA VAL A 29 -8.30 15.06 7.40
C VAL A 29 -8.30 13.70 6.70
N VAL A 30 -9.09 12.73 7.18
CA VAL A 30 -9.26 11.42 6.55
C VAL A 30 -9.67 11.59 5.08
N ARG A 31 -10.66 12.42 4.82
CA ARG A 31 -11.18 12.63 3.47
C ARG A 31 -10.17 13.30 2.55
N ASP A 32 -9.43 14.30 3.02
CA ASP A 32 -8.38 14.96 2.25
C ASP A 32 -7.22 14.00 1.92
N ASN A 33 -6.78 13.19 2.89
CA ASN A 33 -5.77 12.14 2.65
C ASN A 33 -6.23 11.17 1.54
N ILE A 34 -7.46 10.64 1.67
CA ILE A 34 -8.02 9.66 0.74
C ILE A 34 -8.18 10.23 -0.68
N ILE A 35 -8.66 11.47 -0.80
CA ILE A 35 -8.80 12.15 -2.10
C ILE A 35 -7.42 12.41 -2.71
N SER A 36 -6.49 12.98 -1.93
CA SER A 36 -5.10 13.25 -2.33
C SER A 36 -4.43 12.01 -2.93
N VAL A 37 -4.59 10.85 -2.27
CA VAL A 37 -4.09 9.56 -2.74
C VAL A 37 -4.72 9.16 -4.06
N GLY A 38 -6.05 9.19 -4.14
CA GLY A 38 -6.78 8.76 -5.33
C GLY A 38 -6.49 9.59 -6.58
N VAL A 39 -6.24 10.89 -6.42
CA VAL A 39 -6.00 11.83 -7.54
C VAL A 39 -4.52 12.16 -7.78
N GLY A 40 -3.61 11.64 -6.95
CA GLY A 40 -2.18 11.89 -7.10
C GLY A 40 -1.74 13.32 -6.82
N ARG A 41 -2.38 14.02 -5.88
CA ARG A 41 -2.06 15.42 -5.55
C ARG A 41 -1.60 15.56 -4.11
N PRO A 42 -0.75 16.55 -3.78
CA PRO A 42 -0.50 16.89 -2.39
C PRO A 42 -1.79 17.18 -1.63
N ARG A 43 -1.77 16.90 -0.33
CA ARG A 43 -2.89 17.17 0.58
C ARG A 43 -3.21 18.64 0.64
N THR A 44 -4.50 18.97 0.72
CA THR A 44 -4.94 20.36 0.91
C THR A 44 -4.73 20.79 2.36
N ILE A 45 -4.94 19.86 3.30
CA ILE A 45 -4.76 20.09 4.73
C ILE A 45 -3.33 19.77 5.12
N ASN A 46 -2.58 20.81 5.46
CA ASN A 46 -1.29 20.66 6.13
C ASN A 46 -1.52 20.54 7.64
N LEU A 47 -1.20 19.38 8.21
CA LEU A 47 -1.38 19.12 9.65
C LEU A 47 -0.47 19.97 10.54
N ARG A 48 0.59 20.60 9.99
CA ARG A 48 1.42 21.55 10.76
C ARG A 48 0.66 22.85 11.08
N ASP A 49 -0.40 23.14 10.33
CA ASP A 49 -1.23 24.32 10.52
C ASP A 49 -2.46 24.03 11.41
N SER A 50 -2.48 22.86 12.07
CA SER A 50 -3.51 22.45 13.01
C SER A 50 -2.90 22.03 14.34
N ASP A 51 -3.49 22.49 15.44
CA ASP A 51 -3.15 22.08 16.81
C ASP A 51 -4.14 21.05 17.37
N VAL A 52 -5.11 20.59 16.55
CA VAL A 52 -6.11 19.59 16.97
C VAL A 52 -5.42 18.26 17.22
N LEU A 53 -5.53 17.77 18.45
CA LEU A 53 -4.90 16.51 18.84
C LEU A 53 -5.56 15.32 18.14
N PRO A 54 -4.84 14.20 17.94
CA PRO A 54 -5.42 12.96 17.46
C PRO A 54 -6.66 12.56 18.25
N PRO A 55 -7.69 11.97 17.58
CA PRO A 55 -8.89 11.57 18.26
C PRO A 55 -8.58 10.43 19.24
N SER A 56 -9.39 10.33 20.27
CA SER A 56 -9.29 9.34 21.33
C SER A 56 -10.66 8.77 21.67
N LEU A 57 -10.72 7.67 22.41
CA LEU A 57 -11.99 7.10 22.85
C LEU A 57 -12.80 8.10 23.71
N ASN A 58 -12.12 8.93 24.50
CA ASN A 58 -12.75 9.98 25.33
C ASN A 58 -13.48 11.05 24.51
N ASP A 59 -13.25 11.11 23.20
CA ASP A 59 -13.99 12.05 22.36
C ASP A 59 -15.42 11.54 22.10
N PHE A 60 -15.70 10.24 22.22
CA PHE A 60 -16.98 9.61 21.90
C PHE A 60 -17.92 9.53 23.11
N PRO A 61 -19.25 9.60 22.89
CA PRO A 61 -20.22 9.39 23.96
C PRO A 61 -20.26 7.94 24.45
N VAL A 62 -19.91 6.98 23.57
CA VAL A 62 -19.91 5.55 23.85
C VAL A 62 -18.65 4.94 23.25
N ASN A 63 -17.92 4.18 24.07
CA ASN A 63 -16.73 3.44 23.66
C ASN A 63 -17.14 2.07 23.10
N ASN A 64 -17.37 2.01 21.79
CA ASN A 64 -17.79 0.79 21.08
C ASN A 64 -16.90 0.52 19.86
N PHE A 65 -17.22 -0.55 19.12
CA PHE A 65 -16.50 -0.91 17.89
C PHE A 65 -16.36 0.26 16.90
N LYS A 66 -17.43 1.04 16.67
CA LYS A 66 -17.40 2.19 15.74
C LYS A 66 -16.44 3.29 16.19
N SER A 67 -16.33 3.53 17.50
CA SER A 67 -15.34 4.48 18.03
C SER A 67 -13.92 4.01 17.76
N GLN A 68 -13.61 2.74 17.99
CA GLN A 68 -12.30 2.14 17.71
C GLN A 68 -11.98 2.15 16.21
N LEU A 69 -12.96 1.80 15.38
CA LEU A 69 -12.88 1.81 13.93
C LEU A 69 -12.55 3.21 13.40
N PHE A 70 -13.20 4.26 13.94
CA PHE A 70 -12.89 5.64 13.55
C PHE A 70 -11.44 6.03 13.86
N LEU A 71 -10.93 5.66 15.04
CA LEU A 71 -9.52 5.90 15.40
C LEU A 71 -8.57 5.17 14.45
N ALA A 72 -8.91 3.93 14.09
CA ALA A 72 -8.15 3.13 13.13
C ALA A 72 -8.14 3.77 11.73
N TYR A 73 -9.28 4.27 11.24
CA TYR A 73 -9.37 5.00 9.98
C TYR A 73 -8.55 6.29 9.98
N CYS A 74 -8.61 7.08 11.05
CA CYS A 74 -7.83 8.31 11.19
C CYS A 74 -6.33 8.04 11.10
N THR A 75 -5.87 6.98 11.77
CA THR A 75 -4.46 6.62 11.81
C THR A 75 -3.97 6.04 10.49
N ILE A 76 -4.67 5.07 9.89
CA ILE A 76 -4.21 4.46 8.62
C ILE A 76 -4.33 5.42 7.43
N SER A 77 -5.39 6.24 7.36
CA SER A 77 -5.52 7.24 6.29
C SER A 77 -4.41 8.28 6.34
N ARG A 78 -3.96 8.66 7.54
CA ARG A 78 -2.82 9.56 7.71
C ARG A 78 -1.52 8.91 7.26
N LEU A 79 -1.26 7.64 7.63
CA LEU A 79 -0.08 6.90 7.16
C LEU A 79 -0.07 6.78 5.64
N LEU A 80 -1.23 6.52 5.03
CA LEU A 80 -1.40 6.50 3.58
C LEU A 80 -1.11 7.86 2.94
N GLY A 81 -1.68 8.95 3.47
CA GLY A 81 -1.40 10.30 2.99
C GLY A 81 0.07 10.69 3.14
N ASP A 82 0.70 10.38 4.27
CA ASP A 82 2.12 10.65 4.54
C ASP A 82 3.04 9.87 3.57
N THR A 83 2.69 8.63 3.24
CA THR A 83 3.42 7.78 2.30
C THR A 83 3.36 8.36 0.89
N VAL A 84 2.14 8.66 0.40
CA VAL A 84 1.94 9.22 -0.93
C VAL A 84 2.61 10.58 -1.08
N GLU A 85 2.47 11.46 -0.09
CA GLU A 85 3.09 12.77 -0.13
C GLU A 85 4.62 12.70 -0.17
N SER A 86 5.24 11.78 0.58
CA SER A 86 6.69 11.57 0.57
C SER A 86 7.19 11.15 -0.83
N HIS A 87 6.39 10.34 -1.53
CA HIS A 87 6.69 9.93 -2.90
C HIS A 87 6.45 11.03 -3.94
N LEU A 88 5.34 11.77 -3.85
CA LEU A 88 5.03 12.86 -4.79
C LEU A 88 6.07 13.99 -4.74
N ARG A 89 6.65 14.23 -3.55
CA ARG A 89 7.72 15.23 -3.37
C ARG A 89 9.09 14.74 -3.84
N LYS A 90 9.23 13.48 -4.29
CA LYS A 90 10.49 12.83 -4.72
C LYS A 90 11.61 12.89 -3.65
N GLU A 91 11.23 12.94 -2.37
CA GLU A 91 12.12 13.21 -1.23
C GLU A 91 11.91 12.22 -0.08
N ILE A 92 11.63 10.94 -0.37
CA ILE A 92 11.60 9.94 0.71
C ILE A 92 13.04 9.62 1.13
N SER A 93 13.49 10.26 2.22
CA SER A 93 14.75 9.89 2.84
C SER A 93 14.65 8.48 3.41
N ARG A 94 15.77 7.76 3.47
CA ARG A 94 15.83 6.42 4.09
C ARG A 94 15.26 6.42 5.52
N GLN A 95 15.56 7.47 6.29
CA GLN A 95 15.01 7.62 7.64
C GLN A 95 13.48 7.75 7.61
N ARG A 96 12.93 8.58 6.72
CA ARG A 96 11.49 8.77 6.60
C ARG A 96 10.78 7.48 6.19
N GLN A 97 11.39 6.68 5.31
CA GLN A 97 10.89 5.36 4.94
C GLN A 97 10.83 4.43 6.16
N VAL A 98 11.93 4.30 6.91
CA VAL A 98 11.99 3.46 8.12
C VAL A 98 10.98 3.92 9.18
N ASP A 99 10.77 5.23 9.34
CA ASP A 99 9.79 5.76 10.28
C ASP A 99 8.35 5.36 9.88
N LEU A 100 8.02 5.42 8.59
CA LEU A 100 6.73 5.02 8.05
C LEU A 100 6.53 3.50 8.17
N GLU A 101 7.54 2.70 7.79
CA GLU A 101 7.54 1.24 7.93
C GLU A 101 7.25 0.84 9.39
N ASN A 102 7.98 1.40 10.35
CA ASN A 102 7.76 1.16 11.77
C ASN A 102 6.37 1.57 12.24
N ALA A 103 5.86 2.71 11.79
CA ALA A 103 4.53 3.18 12.18
C ALA A 103 3.41 2.27 11.64
N VAL A 104 3.53 1.84 10.39
CA VAL A 104 2.60 0.93 9.72
C VAL A 104 2.63 -0.46 10.36
N TYR A 105 3.83 -0.98 10.65
CA TYR A 105 4.02 -2.24 11.36
C TYR A 105 3.33 -2.23 12.74
N ARG A 106 3.64 -1.23 13.57
CA ARG A 106 3.06 -1.10 14.91
C ARG A 106 1.56 -0.93 14.86
N TRP A 107 1.05 -0.15 13.90
CA TRP A 107 -0.38 0.02 13.70
C TRP A 107 -1.05 -1.33 13.44
N ALA A 108 -0.53 -2.13 12.51
CA ALA A 108 -1.12 -3.44 12.20
C ALA A 108 -1.13 -4.37 13.42
N LYS A 109 0.01 -4.52 14.10
CA LYS A 109 0.16 -5.43 15.24
C LYS A 109 -0.67 -5.01 16.46
N GLN A 110 -0.94 -3.72 16.64
CA GLN A 110 -1.69 -3.22 17.80
C GLN A 110 -3.19 -3.04 17.53
N VAL A 111 -3.55 -2.55 16.35
CA VAL A 111 -4.92 -2.14 16.03
C VAL A 111 -5.74 -3.31 15.49
N ILE A 112 -5.21 -4.11 14.56
CA ILE A 112 -5.97 -5.16 13.88
C ILE A 112 -6.43 -6.27 14.84
N PRO A 113 -5.58 -6.83 15.73
CA PRO A 113 -6.04 -7.85 16.66
C PRO A 113 -7.15 -7.34 17.58
N ARG A 114 -7.03 -6.10 18.09
CA ARG A 114 -8.05 -5.49 18.95
C ARG A 114 -9.38 -5.32 18.24
N LEU A 115 -9.37 -4.84 16.99
CA LEU A 115 -10.58 -4.71 16.20
C LEU A 115 -11.21 -6.08 15.93
N ARG A 116 -10.42 -7.09 15.53
CA ARG A 116 -10.92 -8.45 15.28
C ARG A 116 -11.56 -9.08 16.53
N SER A 117 -10.92 -8.92 17.69
CA SER A 117 -11.52 -9.35 18.97
C SER A 117 -12.84 -8.62 19.23
N SER A 118 -12.87 -7.30 19.02
CA SER A 118 -14.10 -6.52 19.19
C SER A 118 -15.22 -6.93 18.21
N VAL A 119 -14.90 -7.40 17.00
CA VAL A 119 -15.88 -7.91 16.03
C VAL A 119 -16.53 -9.20 16.50
N ALA A 120 -15.75 -10.10 17.14
CA ALA A 120 -16.27 -11.38 17.62
C ALA A 120 -17.38 -11.22 18.68
N ASP A 121 -17.38 -10.08 19.38
CA ASP A 121 -18.37 -9.74 20.41
C ASP A 121 -19.58 -8.97 19.84
N GLN A 122 -19.67 -8.72 18.53
CA GLN A 122 -20.79 -7.98 17.92
C GLN A 122 -21.85 -8.91 17.35
N ASP A 123 -23.12 -8.53 17.53
CA ASP A 123 -24.26 -9.19 16.88
C ASP A 123 -24.20 -9.07 15.34
N ASP A 124 -23.72 -7.93 14.83
CA ASP A 124 -23.56 -7.63 13.39
C ASP A 124 -22.13 -7.91 12.89
N ALA A 125 -21.58 -9.10 13.21
CA ALA A 125 -20.20 -9.45 12.90
C ALA A 125 -19.85 -9.31 11.39
N ALA A 126 -20.79 -9.57 10.49
CA ALA A 126 -20.57 -9.45 9.04
C ALA A 126 -20.26 -8.01 8.60
N ILE A 127 -21.05 -7.03 9.06
CA ILE A 127 -20.84 -5.61 8.74
C ILE A 127 -19.51 -5.12 9.34
N CYS A 128 -19.24 -5.52 10.57
CA CYS A 128 -18.00 -5.15 11.24
C CYS A 128 -16.76 -5.75 10.55
N ASN A 129 -16.87 -6.99 10.04
CA ASN A 129 -15.84 -7.62 9.23
C ASN A 129 -15.57 -6.86 7.92
N LEU A 130 -16.61 -6.45 7.20
CA LEU A 130 -16.47 -5.61 6.00
C LEU A 130 -15.70 -4.31 6.31
N GLU A 131 -16.04 -3.64 7.41
CA GLU A 131 -15.36 -2.41 7.82
C GLU A 131 -13.89 -2.63 8.22
N VAL A 132 -13.56 -3.76 8.84
CA VAL A 132 -12.17 -4.15 9.11
C VAL A 132 -11.44 -4.46 7.80
N GLN A 133 -12.06 -5.17 6.86
CA GLN A 133 -11.44 -5.46 5.58
C GLN A 133 -11.15 -4.19 4.77
N GLN A 134 -12.02 -3.19 4.83
CA GLN A 134 -11.76 -1.88 4.23
C GLN A 134 -10.49 -1.21 4.80
N LEU A 135 -10.24 -1.32 6.11
CA LEU A 135 -8.99 -0.86 6.73
C LEU A 135 -7.78 -1.67 6.27
N LEU A 136 -7.94 -2.99 6.10
CA LEU A 136 -6.87 -3.86 5.61
C LEU A 136 -6.49 -3.54 4.17
N VAL A 137 -7.45 -3.20 3.31
CA VAL A 137 -7.14 -2.68 1.97
C VAL A 137 -6.25 -1.45 2.06
N MET A 138 -6.59 -0.48 2.92
CA MET A 138 -5.75 0.71 3.10
C MET A 138 -4.34 0.34 3.61
N TYR A 139 -4.24 -0.57 4.56
CA TYR A 139 -2.96 -1.06 5.08
C TYR A 139 -2.08 -1.68 3.99
N PHE A 140 -2.62 -2.61 3.20
CA PHE A 140 -1.86 -3.24 2.14
C PHE A 140 -1.52 -2.25 1.02
N VAL A 141 -2.38 -1.27 0.73
CA VAL A 141 -2.06 -0.19 -0.23
C VAL A 141 -0.87 0.64 0.25
N VAL A 142 -0.79 0.94 1.55
CA VAL A 142 0.39 1.61 2.13
C VAL A 142 1.64 0.79 1.85
N LEU A 143 1.63 -0.52 2.13
CA LEU A 143 2.78 -1.40 1.87
C LEU A 143 3.12 -1.49 0.37
N THR A 144 2.11 -1.61 -0.50
CA THR A 144 2.30 -1.65 -1.96
C THR A 144 3.05 -0.40 -2.44
N ILE A 145 2.67 0.78 -1.95
CA ILE A 145 3.27 2.07 -2.33
C ILE A 145 4.65 2.24 -1.66
N LEU A 146 4.77 1.94 -0.38
CA LEU A 146 5.99 2.14 0.40
C LEU A 146 7.15 1.28 -0.10
N HIS A 147 6.87 0.04 -0.48
CA HIS A 147 7.84 -0.89 -1.07
C HIS A 147 7.79 -0.89 -2.60
N ARG A 148 7.25 0.14 -3.26
CA ARG A 148 7.33 0.23 -4.72
C ARG A 148 8.78 0.51 -5.14
N SER A 149 9.21 -0.05 -6.27
CA SER A 149 10.55 0.25 -6.76
C SER A 149 10.69 1.74 -7.11
N PRO A 150 11.76 2.41 -6.68
CA PRO A 150 12.02 3.80 -7.08
C PRO A 150 12.46 3.90 -8.55
N THR A 151 13.00 2.83 -9.12
CA THR A 151 13.56 2.80 -10.48
C THR A 151 12.63 2.05 -11.44
N PRO A 152 12.14 2.71 -12.50
CA PRO A 152 11.44 2.03 -13.59
C PRO A 152 12.27 0.85 -14.13
N GLY A 153 11.67 -0.33 -14.24
CA GLY A 153 12.32 -1.51 -14.83
C GLY A 153 13.09 -2.43 -13.87
N SER A 154 13.18 -2.13 -12.57
CA SER A 154 13.76 -3.10 -11.63
C SER A 154 12.81 -4.26 -11.32
N VAL A 155 13.35 -5.33 -10.74
CA VAL A 155 12.56 -6.39 -10.11
C VAL A 155 11.60 -5.74 -9.10
N PRO A 156 10.29 -6.02 -9.18
CA PRO A 156 9.30 -5.51 -8.24
C PRO A 156 9.61 -6.06 -6.83
N PRO A 157 9.61 -5.23 -5.78
CA PRO A 157 9.88 -5.72 -4.43
C PRO A 157 8.80 -6.72 -3.99
N ALA A 158 9.23 -7.87 -3.46
CA ALA A 158 8.37 -8.97 -3.05
C ALA A 158 7.24 -8.52 -2.12
N ALA A 159 7.52 -7.62 -1.18
CA ALA A 159 6.54 -7.04 -0.27
C ALA A 159 5.38 -6.33 -0.99
N SER A 160 5.67 -5.59 -2.06
CA SER A 160 4.64 -4.91 -2.86
C SER A 160 3.73 -5.91 -3.58
N LEU A 161 4.31 -7.00 -4.11
CA LEU A 161 3.55 -8.07 -4.76
C LEU A 161 2.65 -8.81 -3.79
N VAL A 162 3.19 -9.21 -2.63
CA VAL A 162 2.43 -9.91 -1.58
C VAL A 162 1.30 -9.03 -1.05
N ALA A 163 1.57 -7.75 -0.75
CA ALA A 163 0.53 -6.81 -0.35
C ALA A 163 -0.57 -6.68 -1.41
N SER A 164 -0.20 -6.65 -2.70
CA SER A 164 -1.15 -6.56 -3.81
C SER A 164 -1.99 -7.82 -4.00
N SER A 165 -1.41 -9.00 -3.73
CA SER A 165 -2.11 -10.28 -3.70
C SER A 165 -3.11 -10.33 -2.53
N PHE A 166 -2.76 -9.82 -1.33
CA PHE A 166 -3.72 -9.66 -0.24
C PHE A 166 -4.90 -8.73 -0.60
N ILE A 167 -4.63 -7.61 -1.28
CA ILE A 167 -5.70 -6.73 -1.78
C ILE A 167 -6.59 -7.51 -2.75
N ALA A 168 -6.02 -8.33 -3.64
CA ALA A 168 -6.78 -9.15 -4.57
C ALA A 168 -7.74 -10.10 -3.87
N GLY A 169 -7.28 -10.83 -2.85
CA GLY A 169 -8.13 -11.73 -2.08
C GLY A 169 -9.24 -11.00 -1.32
N ILE A 170 -8.97 -9.83 -0.76
CA ILE A 170 -10.01 -9.02 -0.10
C ILE A 170 -11.06 -8.53 -1.10
N TYR A 171 -10.64 -8.06 -2.28
CA TYR A 171 -11.57 -7.64 -3.32
C TYR A 171 -12.38 -8.82 -3.91
N GLU A 172 -11.78 -10.01 -3.97
CA GLU A 172 -12.48 -11.23 -4.35
C GLU A 172 -13.58 -11.57 -3.35
N GLU A 173 -13.32 -11.49 -2.04
CA GLU A 173 -14.35 -11.64 -1.00
C GLU A 173 -15.46 -10.60 -1.16
N PHE A 174 -15.11 -9.33 -1.43
CA PHE A 174 -16.12 -8.29 -1.69
C PHE A 174 -17.01 -8.61 -2.90
N LEU A 175 -16.46 -9.22 -3.95
CA LEU A 175 -17.25 -9.68 -5.10
C LEU A 175 -18.15 -10.85 -4.72
N LEU A 176 -17.60 -11.87 -4.07
CA LEU A 176 -18.32 -13.09 -3.70
C LEU A 176 -19.49 -12.82 -2.75
N ARG A 177 -19.35 -11.82 -1.88
CA ARG A 177 -20.38 -11.41 -0.91
C ARG A 177 -21.29 -10.30 -1.41
N ASP A 178 -21.08 -9.81 -2.64
CA ASP A 178 -21.79 -8.65 -3.20
C ASP A 178 -21.72 -7.42 -2.26
N GLU A 179 -20.52 -7.19 -1.70
CA GLU A 179 -20.21 -6.11 -0.74
C GLU A 179 -19.57 -4.89 -1.42
N LEU A 180 -19.09 -5.02 -2.67
CA LEU A 180 -18.54 -3.89 -3.45
C LEU A 180 -19.50 -2.70 -3.53
N ARG A 181 -20.81 -2.95 -3.55
CA ARG A 181 -21.85 -1.91 -3.59
C ARG A 181 -21.83 -0.99 -2.37
N TYR A 182 -21.26 -1.41 -1.23
CA TYR A 182 -21.16 -0.61 -0.02
C TYR A 182 -19.90 0.26 0.03
N LEU A 183 -18.98 0.09 -0.92
CA LEU A 183 -17.72 0.82 -0.95
C LEU A 183 -17.85 2.21 -1.56
N GLY A 184 -17.08 3.16 -1.03
CA GLY A 184 -17.01 4.53 -1.55
C GLY A 184 -16.16 4.64 -2.82
N PRO A 185 -16.22 5.78 -3.53
CA PRO A 185 -15.55 5.98 -4.83
C PRO A 185 -14.03 5.82 -4.80
N VAL A 186 -13.38 6.03 -3.65
CA VAL A 186 -11.92 5.83 -3.51
C VAL A 186 -11.51 4.36 -3.59
N PHE A 187 -12.42 3.42 -3.32
CA PHE A 187 -12.14 1.99 -3.47
C PHE A 187 -11.98 1.57 -4.94
N ALA A 188 -12.14 2.50 -5.89
CA ALA A 188 -11.72 2.31 -7.27
C ALA A 188 -10.21 2.53 -7.49
N PHE A 189 -9.52 3.26 -6.61
CA PHE A 189 -8.08 3.50 -6.72
C PHE A 189 -7.26 2.30 -6.25
N TYR A 190 -7.69 1.63 -5.18
CA TYR A 190 -6.89 0.54 -4.59
C TYR A 190 -6.67 -0.67 -5.53
N PRO A 191 -7.64 -1.11 -6.35
CA PRO A 191 -7.43 -2.15 -7.35
C PRO A 191 -6.45 -1.73 -8.46
N LEU A 192 -6.41 -0.44 -8.81
CA LEU A 192 -5.39 0.08 -9.72
C LEU A 192 -4.01 -0.05 -9.09
N CYS A 193 -3.84 0.45 -7.86
CA CYS A 193 -2.56 0.39 -7.16
C CYS A 193 -2.04 -1.05 -7.04
N ALA A 194 -2.89 -2.00 -6.62
CA ALA A 194 -2.54 -3.40 -6.54
C ALA A 194 -2.31 -4.03 -7.93
N GLY A 195 -3.17 -3.72 -8.90
CA GLY A 195 -3.07 -4.23 -10.27
C GLY A 195 -1.77 -3.82 -10.96
N LEU A 196 -1.29 -2.60 -10.75
CA LEU A 196 0.00 -2.14 -11.29
C LEU A 196 1.18 -2.97 -10.77
N SER A 197 1.16 -3.36 -9.49
CA SER A 197 2.18 -4.26 -8.95
C SER A 197 2.01 -5.68 -9.49
N LEU A 198 0.79 -6.23 -9.53
CA LEU A 198 0.51 -7.59 -10.01
C LEU A 198 0.86 -7.80 -11.49
N LEU A 199 0.76 -6.74 -12.29
CA LEU A 199 1.17 -6.71 -13.70
C LEU A 199 2.63 -7.15 -13.88
N SER A 200 3.51 -6.82 -12.93
CA SER A 200 4.90 -7.30 -12.97
C SER A 200 5.03 -8.79 -12.63
N SER A 201 4.15 -9.35 -11.77
CA SER A 201 4.10 -10.79 -11.48
C SER A 201 3.70 -11.64 -12.69
N CYS A 202 2.93 -11.09 -13.64
CA CYS A 202 2.52 -11.82 -14.85
C CYS A 202 3.68 -12.27 -15.73
N ARG A 203 4.86 -11.67 -15.59
CA ARG A 203 6.05 -12.04 -16.36
C ARG A 203 6.80 -13.24 -15.77
N TYR A 204 6.55 -13.61 -14.51
CA TYR A 204 7.25 -14.73 -13.86
C TYR A 204 6.44 -16.02 -14.03
N ALA A 205 7.03 -17.05 -14.62
CA ALA A 205 6.33 -18.29 -14.96
C ALA A 205 5.62 -18.96 -13.77
N ASN A 206 6.23 -18.92 -12.57
CA ASN A 206 5.65 -19.50 -11.35
C ASN A 206 4.56 -18.63 -10.70
N LEU A 207 4.44 -17.35 -11.06
CA LEU A 207 3.45 -16.42 -10.53
C LEU A 207 2.35 -16.09 -11.55
N GLN A 208 2.60 -16.33 -12.83
CA GLN A 208 1.79 -15.84 -13.94
C GLN A 208 0.32 -16.22 -13.81
N SER A 209 0.02 -17.51 -13.63
CA SER A 209 -1.37 -18.00 -13.53
C SER A 209 -2.13 -17.33 -12.38
N THR A 210 -1.48 -17.18 -11.23
CA THR A 210 -2.07 -16.52 -10.07
C THR A 210 -2.26 -15.02 -10.30
N ALA A 211 -1.26 -14.35 -10.85
CA ALA A 211 -1.31 -12.91 -11.12
C ALA A 211 -2.37 -12.56 -12.16
N GLU A 212 -2.54 -13.38 -13.21
CA GLU A 212 -3.59 -13.21 -14.22
C GLU A 212 -4.99 -13.34 -13.63
N HIS A 213 -5.20 -14.32 -12.72
CA HIS A 213 -6.45 -14.46 -11.98
C HIS A 213 -6.71 -13.22 -11.12
N GLU A 214 -5.73 -12.81 -10.31
CA GLU A 214 -5.86 -11.65 -9.42
C GLU A 214 -6.11 -10.35 -10.20
N LEU A 215 -5.46 -10.14 -11.34
CA LEU A 215 -5.74 -9.01 -12.23
C LEU A 215 -7.15 -9.06 -12.80
N THR A 216 -7.66 -10.25 -13.11
CA THR A 216 -9.03 -10.42 -13.60
C THR A 216 -10.03 -10.02 -12.50
N VAL A 217 -9.79 -10.45 -11.26
CA VAL A 217 -10.56 -10.02 -10.08
C VAL A 217 -10.56 -8.49 -9.97
N MET A 218 -9.39 -7.83 -10.02
CA MET A 218 -9.30 -6.37 -9.94
C MET A 218 -10.10 -5.68 -11.04
N LYS A 219 -9.97 -6.13 -12.29
CA LYS A 219 -10.71 -5.56 -13.43
C LYS A 219 -12.22 -5.73 -13.28
N LEU A 220 -12.67 -6.90 -12.82
CA LEU A 220 -14.08 -7.17 -12.57
C LEU A 220 -14.63 -6.26 -11.45
N CYS A 221 -13.88 -6.10 -10.36
CA CYS A 221 -14.21 -5.15 -9.28
C CYS A 221 -14.35 -3.73 -9.80
N LEU A 222 -13.40 -3.27 -10.61
CA LEU A 222 -13.44 -1.92 -11.20
C LEU A 222 -14.62 -1.76 -12.16
N GLN A 223 -14.92 -2.79 -12.97
CA GLN A 223 -16.10 -2.80 -13.83
C GLN A 223 -17.38 -2.67 -13.00
N LYS A 224 -17.53 -3.47 -11.93
CA LYS A 224 -18.68 -3.39 -11.02
C LYS A 224 -18.79 -2.04 -10.32
N LEU A 225 -17.68 -1.51 -9.81
CA LEU A 225 -17.64 -0.18 -9.19
C LEU A 225 -17.97 0.92 -10.18
N SER A 226 -17.63 0.77 -11.47
CA SER A 226 -17.91 1.76 -12.52
C SER A 226 -19.40 1.95 -12.82
N GLU A 227 -20.24 0.97 -12.47
CA GLU A 227 -21.70 1.08 -12.55
C GLU A 227 -22.24 2.20 -11.61
N ARG A 228 -21.52 2.49 -10.51
CA ARG A 228 -21.90 3.49 -9.50
C ARG A 228 -20.96 4.70 -9.46
N TRP A 229 -19.66 4.47 -9.63
CA TRP A 229 -18.62 5.46 -9.41
C TRP A 229 -17.77 5.63 -10.68
N LEU A 230 -17.91 6.78 -11.33
CA LEU A 230 -17.12 7.11 -12.53
C LEU A 230 -15.60 7.10 -12.30
N SER A 231 -15.16 7.27 -11.04
CA SER A 231 -13.75 7.16 -10.65
C SER A 231 -13.13 5.80 -10.98
N ALA A 232 -13.91 4.75 -11.23
CA ALA A 232 -13.40 3.42 -11.60
C ALA A 232 -13.12 3.23 -13.10
N VAL A 233 -13.65 4.09 -13.97
CA VAL A 233 -13.49 3.95 -15.42
C VAL A 233 -12.04 4.15 -15.85
N GLY A 234 -11.37 5.18 -15.32
CA GLY A 234 -9.95 5.47 -15.58
C GLY A 234 -9.03 4.31 -15.17
N PRO A 235 -9.07 3.90 -13.89
CA PRO A 235 -8.40 2.69 -13.39
C PRO A 235 -8.58 1.45 -14.27
N LEU A 236 -9.82 1.13 -14.65
CA LEU A 236 -10.12 -0.05 -15.47
C LEU A 236 -9.45 0.03 -16.84
N ARG A 237 -9.55 1.19 -17.49
CA ARG A 237 -8.93 1.43 -18.81
C ARG A 237 -7.41 1.31 -18.73
N ALA A 238 -6.81 1.87 -17.68
CA ALA A 238 -5.36 1.81 -17.46
C ALA A 238 -4.88 0.36 -17.32
N LEU A 239 -5.52 -0.44 -16.45
CA LEU A 239 -5.16 -1.85 -16.27
C LEU A 239 -5.35 -2.66 -17.55
N ASN A 240 -6.42 -2.45 -18.31
CA ASN A 240 -6.62 -3.13 -19.60
C ASN A 240 -5.51 -2.81 -20.59
N LYS A 241 -5.19 -1.53 -20.80
CA LYS A 241 -4.12 -1.09 -21.71
C LYS A 241 -2.76 -1.68 -21.32
N LEU A 242 -2.41 -1.64 -20.04
CA LEU A 242 -1.12 -2.12 -19.55
C LEU A 242 -1.01 -3.65 -19.57
N THR A 243 -2.12 -4.37 -19.39
CA THR A 243 -2.12 -5.84 -19.51
C THR A 243 -1.70 -6.28 -20.91
N GLU A 244 -2.25 -5.66 -21.96
CA GLU A 244 -1.88 -6.02 -23.33
C GLU A 244 -0.40 -5.72 -23.61
N LYS A 245 0.11 -4.57 -23.15
CA LYS A 245 1.54 -4.24 -23.27
C LYS A 245 2.45 -5.25 -22.57
N ILE A 246 2.08 -5.73 -21.38
CA ILE A 246 2.92 -6.70 -20.66
C ILE A 246 2.90 -8.07 -21.33
N ARG A 247 1.79 -8.46 -21.97
CA ARG A 247 1.73 -9.68 -22.77
C ARG A 247 2.70 -9.62 -23.96
N GLU A 248 2.86 -8.46 -24.58
CA GLU A 248 3.83 -8.24 -25.68
C GLU A 248 5.29 -8.38 -25.24
N LEU A 249 5.62 -8.02 -23.98
CA LEU A 249 6.97 -8.10 -23.42
C LEU A 249 7.45 -9.54 -23.13
N GLY A 250 6.55 -10.52 -23.15
CA GLY A 250 6.88 -11.93 -22.89
C GLY A 250 7.31 -12.24 -21.45
N PRO A 251 7.60 -13.54 -21.18
CA PRO A 251 8.03 -14.00 -19.87
C PRO A 251 9.42 -13.46 -19.51
N PHE A 252 9.67 -13.33 -18.21
CA PHE A 252 10.94 -12.95 -17.63
C PHE A 252 11.66 -14.20 -17.12
N GLU A 253 12.93 -14.37 -17.53
CA GLU A 253 13.72 -15.58 -17.25
C GLU A 253 14.55 -15.51 -15.95
N GLY A 254 14.49 -14.39 -15.22
CA GLY A 254 15.21 -14.22 -13.95
C GLY A 254 14.51 -14.87 -12.74
N PRO A 255 15.19 -14.92 -11.59
CA PRO A 255 14.64 -15.51 -10.38
C PRO A 255 13.43 -14.72 -9.89
N SER A 256 12.44 -15.45 -9.36
CA SER A 256 11.27 -14.83 -8.76
C SER A 256 11.64 -13.97 -7.54
N PRO A 257 10.91 -12.87 -7.29
CA PRO A 257 11.08 -12.08 -6.08
C PRO A 257 10.88 -12.96 -4.84
N THR A 258 11.77 -12.82 -3.86
CA THR A 258 11.68 -13.50 -2.57
C THR A 258 11.47 -12.47 -1.47
N LEU A 259 10.62 -12.81 -0.50
CA LEU A 259 10.36 -11.94 0.64
C LEU A 259 11.43 -12.14 1.71
N ASP A 260 12.11 -11.07 2.10
CA ASP A 260 13.04 -11.12 3.22
C ASP A 260 12.29 -11.24 4.56
N PRO A 261 12.94 -11.73 5.63
CA PRO A 261 12.29 -11.95 6.92
C PRO A 261 11.69 -10.68 7.56
N ASP A 262 12.34 -9.53 7.38
CA ASP A 262 11.86 -8.26 7.95
C ASP A 262 10.57 -7.84 7.23
N ALA A 263 10.53 -7.95 5.89
CA ALA A 263 9.33 -7.70 5.10
C ALA A 263 8.21 -8.73 5.38
N ALA A 264 8.54 -9.98 5.68
CA ALA A 264 7.56 -11.01 6.03
C ALA A 264 6.78 -10.67 7.30
N SER A 265 7.40 -9.96 8.25
CA SER A 265 6.79 -9.57 9.52
C SER A 265 5.53 -8.70 9.36
N PHE A 266 5.43 -7.93 8.27
CA PHE A 266 4.25 -7.12 7.93
C PHE A 266 3.02 -7.94 7.57
N PHE A 267 3.20 -9.21 7.18
CA PHE A 267 2.12 -10.10 6.74
C PHE A 267 1.77 -11.18 7.77
N GLU A 268 2.59 -11.34 8.80
CA GLU A 268 2.34 -12.30 9.87
C GLU A 268 1.08 -11.92 10.68
N GLY A 269 0.20 -12.91 10.88
CA GLY A 269 -1.08 -12.76 11.58
C GLY A 269 -2.27 -12.45 10.67
N PHE A 270 -2.05 -12.35 9.36
CA PHE A 270 -3.10 -12.28 8.35
C PHE A 270 -3.39 -13.67 7.76
N ASP A 271 -4.63 -13.90 7.32
CA ASP A 271 -5.02 -15.18 6.71
C ASP A 271 -4.37 -15.31 5.34
N THR A 272 -3.39 -16.21 5.22
CA THR A 272 -2.64 -16.44 3.98
C THR A 272 -3.52 -16.92 2.84
N LYS A 273 -4.76 -17.39 3.11
CA LYS A 273 -5.73 -17.73 2.05
C LYS A 273 -6.13 -16.52 1.20
N LEU A 274 -6.02 -15.30 1.74
CA LEU A 274 -6.26 -14.06 1.00
C LEU A 274 -5.10 -13.69 0.06
N CYS A 275 -3.94 -14.33 0.16
CA CYS A 275 -2.75 -14.01 -0.62
C CYS A 275 -2.30 -15.23 -1.41
N LYS A 276 -2.79 -15.37 -2.65
CA LYS A 276 -2.48 -16.53 -3.49
C LYS A 276 -0.99 -16.61 -3.87
N GLN A 277 -0.30 -15.48 -3.94
CA GLN A 277 1.15 -15.45 -4.20
C GLN A 277 2.00 -15.79 -2.96
N TRP A 278 1.39 -15.98 -1.78
CA TRP A 278 2.13 -16.26 -0.54
C TRP A 278 2.98 -17.52 -0.64
N GLN A 279 2.47 -18.58 -1.26
CA GLN A 279 3.21 -19.85 -1.37
C GLN A 279 4.44 -19.75 -2.27
N ALA A 280 4.45 -18.81 -3.21
CA ALA A 280 5.55 -18.65 -4.17
C ALA A 280 6.57 -17.60 -3.73
N ILE A 281 6.15 -16.57 -2.98
CA ILE A 281 6.98 -15.42 -2.60
C ILE A 281 7.30 -15.40 -1.09
N GLY A 282 6.35 -15.84 -0.26
CA GLY A 282 6.37 -15.67 1.20
C GLY A 282 7.21 -16.68 1.96
N HIS A 283 7.63 -17.78 1.33
CA HIS A 283 8.58 -18.71 1.92
C HIS A 283 10.00 -18.27 1.58
N CYS A 284 10.67 -17.60 2.52
CA CYS A 284 12.13 -17.56 2.51
C CYS A 284 12.61 -19.01 2.63
N SER A 285 13.34 -19.51 1.64
CA SER A 285 13.93 -20.84 1.74
C SER A 285 14.89 -20.81 2.93
N ASP A 286 14.63 -21.61 3.96
CA ASP A 286 15.67 -21.92 4.93
C ASP A 286 16.88 -22.38 4.11
N PRO A 287 18.10 -21.83 4.33
CA PRO A 287 19.27 -22.35 3.68
C PRO A 287 19.32 -23.83 4.06
N THR A 288 19.19 -24.67 3.05
CA THR A 288 19.36 -26.11 3.17
C THR A 288 20.66 -26.28 3.93
N SER A 289 20.58 -26.75 5.17
CA SER A 289 21.73 -27.09 5.98
C SER A 289 22.43 -28.25 5.28
N GLY A 290 23.26 -27.89 4.30
CA GLY A 290 24.23 -28.74 3.65
C GLY A 290 25.18 -29.18 4.73
N ASN A 291 24.90 -30.35 5.27
CA ASN A 291 25.67 -31.06 6.25
C ASN A 291 27.10 -31.22 5.71
N THR A 292 27.96 -30.26 6.03
CA THR A 292 29.41 -30.37 5.85
C THR A 292 30.01 -30.19 7.23
N GLY A 293 30.31 -31.32 7.86
CA GLY A 293 31.01 -31.35 9.12
C GLY A 293 32.38 -30.68 8.96
N ILE A 294 32.57 -29.57 9.65
CA ILE A 294 33.90 -29.02 9.92
C ILE A 294 33.94 -28.64 11.40
N THR A 295 34.84 -29.32 12.10
CA THR A 295 35.19 -29.22 13.51
C THR A 295 35.52 -27.80 13.98
N PRO A 296 35.18 -27.40 15.23
CA PRO A 296 35.55 -26.10 15.75
C PRO A 296 36.98 -26.13 16.26
N THR A 297 37.87 -25.31 15.70
CA THR A 297 39.11 -24.92 16.38
C THR A 297 39.05 -23.43 16.65
N CYS A 298 38.74 -23.11 17.89
CA CYS A 298 38.82 -21.77 18.45
C CYS A 298 40.30 -21.44 18.67
N THR A 299 40.81 -20.39 18.01
CA THR A 299 42.08 -19.77 18.40
C THR A 299 41.86 -18.25 18.45
N MET A 300 42.15 -17.68 19.62
CA MET A 300 42.04 -16.26 19.95
C MET A 300 43.27 -15.46 19.48
N ALA A 301 43.02 -14.16 19.26
CA ALA A 301 43.96 -13.02 19.14
C ALA A 301 44.69 -12.88 17.77
N ASP A 302 44.86 -11.70 17.18
CA ASP A 302 45.27 -10.42 17.78
C ASP A 302 44.65 -9.17 17.12
N ILE A 303 44.58 -8.11 17.94
CA ILE A 303 44.27 -6.73 17.57
C ILE A 303 45.50 -6.10 16.91
N GLN A 304 45.37 -5.55 15.70
CA GLN A 304 46.24 -4.48 15.20
C GLN A 304 45.59 -3.74 14.02
N ASP A 305 45.46 -2.42 14.19
CA ASP A 305 45.28 -1.37 13.17
C ASP A 305 46.41 -0.34 13.47
N PRO A 306 46.86 0.57 12.58
CA PRO A 306 46.22 1.02 11.34
C PRO A 306 47.17 1.24 10.12
N ASP A 307 46.56 1.72 9.03
CA ASP A 307 47.14 2.44 7.88
C ASP A 307 47.99 1.68 6.86
N THR A 308 47.37 1.39 5.69
CA THR A 308 48.09 1.46 4.40
C THR A 308 47.16 1.75 3.23
N LEU A 309 47.30 2.96 2.68
CA LEU A 309 46.79 3.40 1.39
C LEU A 309 47.50 2.64 0.25
N ARG A 310 46.75 1.92 -0.60
CA ARG A 310 47.08 1.71 -2.04
C ARG A 310 45.95 1.02 -2.83
N SER A 311 45.30 1.83 -3.67
CA SER A 311 45.12 1.68 -5.13
C SER A 311 44.88 0.30 -5.79
N LEU A 312 43.80 0.27 -6.60
CA LEU A 312 43.51 -0.55 -7.79
C LEU A 312 43.17 -2.04 -7.59
N ASP A 313 41.88 -2.39 -7.75
CA ASP A 313 41.37 -2.95 -9.01
C ASP A 313 39.84 -3.13 -8.95
N ALA A 314 39.17 -2.65 -10.01
CA ALA A 314 37.75 -2.85 -10.23
C ALA A 314 37.52 -4.25 -10.84
N PRO A 315 36.55 -5.06 -10.37
CA PRO A 315 36.11 -6.23 -11.11
C PRO A 315 35.31 -5.79 -12.35
N PRO A 316 35.43 -6.51 -13.48
CA PRO A 316 34.85 -6.08 -14.74
C PRO A 316 33.33 -6.24 -14.74
N GLY A 317 32.67 -5.16 -15.18
CA GLY A 317 31.39 -5.13 -15.88
C GLY A 317 30.38 -6.24 -15.57
N GLN A 318 29.56 -6.02 -14.54
CA GLN A 318 28.17 -6.43 -14.67
C GLN A 318 27.51 -5.41 -15.61
N GLN A 319 27.27 -5.84 -16.86
CA GLN A 319 26.31 -5.18 -17.72
C GLN A 319 25.01 -5.07 -16.91
N ALA A 320 24.70 -3.85 -16.48
CA ALA A 320 23.38 -3.52 -15.99
C ALA A 320 22.45 -3.68 -17.19
N ASP A 321 21.82 -4.86 -17.29
CA ASP A 321 20.76 -5.09 -18.25
C ASP A 321 19.68 -4.03 -17.99
N THR A 322 19.63 -3.09 -18.93
CA THR A 322 18.76 -1.93 -18.87
C THR A 322 17.39 -2.43 -19.34
N TYR A 323 16.57 -2.92 -18.40
CA TYR A 323 15.27 -3.50 -18.71
C TYR A 323 14.16 -2.45 -18.78
N ASP A 324 13.30 -2.66 -19.76
CA ASP A 324 12.68 -1.57 -20.48
C ASP A 324 11.21 -1.35 -20.12
N PHE A 325 10.95 -1.04 -18.84
CA PHE A 325 9.68 -0.42 -18.46
C PHE A 325 9.72 1.11 -18.64
N ALA A 326 10.92 1.67 -18.89
CA ALA A 326 11.19 3.08 -19.08
C ALA A 326 11.13 3.54 -20.56
N SER A 327 11.39 2.69 -21.56
CA SER A 327 11.12 2.99 -22.99
C SER A 327 9.71 2.64 -23.43
N LEU A 328 8.88 2.13 -22.51
CA LEU A 328 7.48 2.47 -22.62
C LEU A 328 7.46 4.01 -22.56
N ASP A 329 7.49 4.64 -23.74
CA ASP A 329 7.07 6.00 -23.95
C ASP A 329 5.62 6.02 -23.50
N VAL A 330 5.46 6.20 -22.19
CA VAL A 330 4.21 6.51 -21.53
C VAL A 330 4.07 8.03 -21.64
N SER A 331 4.30 8.57 -22.84
CA SER A 331 3.44 9.62 -23.35
C SER A 331 2.00 9.15 -23.16
N LEU A 332 1.41 9.63 -22.07
CA LEU A 332 -0.02 9.56 -21.77
C LEU A 332 -0.77 10.61 -22.62
N ASP A 333 -0.42 10.76 -23.91
CA ASP A 333 -1.24 11.52 -24.84
C ASP A 333 -2.62 10.94 -25.19
N PRO A 334 -3.08 9.73 -24.77
CA PRO A 334 -4.47 9.32 -25.00
C PRO A 334 -5.45 9.78 -23.90
N PHE A 335 -5.01 10.59 -22.92
CA PHE A 335 -5.89 11.17 -21.88
C PHE A 335 -6.43 12.56 -22.27
N SER A 336 -6.06 13.05 -23.45
CA SER A 336 -6.43 14.36 -24.00
C SER A 336 -7.86 14.44 -24.56
N ASN A 337 -8.56 13.32 -24.75
CA ASN A 337 -9.90 13.37 -25.33
C ASN A 337 -11.00 13.19 -24.27
N ASN A 338 -11.51 14.36 -23.85
CA ASN A 338 -12.88 14.67 -23.43
C ASN A 338 -13.29 14.74 -21.94
N TRP A 339 -12.40 14.82 -20.94
CA TRP A 339 -12.86 15.07 -19.54
C TRP A 339 -12.07 16.11 -18.72
N GLU A 340 -11.45 17.08 -19.39
CA GLU A 340 -10.82 18.27 -18.75
C GLU A 340 -11.78 19.11 -17.89
N GLY A 341 -13.09 18.84 -17.88
CA GLY A 341 -14.07 19.61 -17.10
C GLY A 341 -14.02 19.45 -15.58
N ALA A 342 -13.33 18.43 -15.04
CA ALA A 342 -13.22 18.22 -13.59
C ALA A 342 -11.80 18.40 -13.04
N GLY A 343 -10.79 18.47 -13.91
CA GLY A 343 -9.40 18.72 -13.51
C GLY A 343 -8.86 17.77 -12.43
N PHE A 344 -9.20 16.47 -12.42
CA PHE A 344 -8.63 15.46 -11.50
C PHE A 344 -8.10 14.25 -12.28
N ASP A 345 -6.88 13.81 -11.96
CA ASP A 345 -6.26 12.63 -12.57
C ASP A 345 -6.56 11.36 -11.76
N TRP A 346 -7.59 10.61 -12.16
CA TRP A 346 -7.92 9.30 -11.58
C TRP A 346 -7.22 8.13 -12.28
N SER A 347 -6.36 8.40 -13.26
CA SER A 347 -5.66 7.36 -14.01
C SER A 347 -4.52 6.71 -13.22
N GLY A 348 -4.13 7.32 -12.09
CA GLY A 348 -3.01 6.87 -11.27
C GLY A 348 -1.66 7.02 -11.97
N SER A 349 -1.54 7.94 -12.93
CA SER A 349 -0.29 8.18 -13.67
C SER A 349 0.89 8.50 -12.75
N TRP A 350 0.63 9.15 -11.62
CA TRP A 350 1.63 9.42 -10.58
C TRP A 350 2.24 8.15 -9.93
N LEU A 351 1.60 6.99 -10.06
CA LEU A 351 2.17 5.71 -9.61
C LEU A 351 3.29 5.21 -10.53
N LEU A 352 3.41 5.73 -11.75
CA LEU A 352 4.25 5.16 -12.80
C LEU A 352 5.64 5.82 -12.96
N ASN A 353 6.06 6.73 -12.06
CA ASN A 353 7.38 7.40 -12.08
C ASN A 353 7.84 7.80 -13.50
N ILE A 354 7.00 8.55 -14.21
CA ILE A 354 7.31 9.13 -15.53
C ILE A 354 8.19 10.38 -15.34
#